data_AF-M0G2E0-F1
#
_entry.id   AF-M0G2E0-F1
#
_cell.length_a   1.000
_cell.length_b   1.000
_cell.length_c   1.000
_cell.angle_alpha   90.00
_cell.angle_beta   90.00
_cell.angle_gamma   90.00
#
_symmetry.space_group_name_H-M   'P 1'
#
loop_
_entity.id
_entity.type
_entity.pdbx_description
1 polymer ?
#
loop_
_entity_poly.entity_id
_entity_poly.type
_entity_poly.pdbx_seq_one_letter_code
_entity_poly.pdbx_strand_id
1 'polypeptide(L)'
;MPRADVDVPDRPDDAPGVRDVEYWLGVYKTVDDVPDRYRLESFEARFRDEDTWGEYLATRDDLAESTKKNSWYPCGDRFKKYMREEVGRHHALPHPEDVEAYLAHIRDGGYSIKVTERSDNTVYYQHLSPLKTFFNWLVHHVDYPHVYNPILLAGHAGGVTREVWYWQTDYKPDYGDRNDE
;
A
#
# COMPACT_ATOMS: atom_id res chain seq x y z
N MET A 1 -27.27 -29.06 12.00
CA MET A 1 -27.35 -28.75 10.55
C MET A 1 -25.93 -28.72 10.02
N PRO A 2 -25.49 -29.69 9.18
CA PRO A 2 -24.21 -29.60 8.52
C PRO A 2 -24.26 -28.47 7.49
N ARG A 3 -23.26 -27.59 7.48
CA ARG A 3 -23.10 -26.57 6.43
C ARG A 3 -22.90 -27.32 5.11
N ALA A 4 -23.73 -27.02 4.12
CA ALA A 4 -23.50 -27.50 2.76
C ALA A 4 -22.08 -27.08 2.35
N ASP A 5 -21.30 -28.03 1.85
CA ASP A 5 -20.07 -27.73 1.11
C ASP A 5 -20.47 -26.80 -0.02
N VAL A 6 -20.08 -25.53 0.10
CA VAL A 6 -20.21 -24.58 -0.99
C VAL A 6 -19.21 -25.02 -2.02
N ASP A 7 -19.71 -25.50 -3.16
CA ASP A 7 -18.92 -25.80 -4.34
C ASP A 7 -18.26 -24.48 -4.78
N VAL A 8 -17.01 -24.27 -4.33
CA VAL A 8 -16.24 -23.08 -4.70
C VAL A 8 -15.80 -23.35 -6.13
N PRO A 9 -16.29 -22.60 -7.12
CA PRO A 9 -15.92 -22.85 -8.51
C PRO A 9 -14.40 -22.80 -8.66
N ASP A 10 -13.85 -23.78 -9.37
CA ASP A 10 -12.42 -23.83 -9.66
C ASP A 10 -11.99 -22.51 -10.31
N ARG A 11 -11.06 -21.83 -9.63
CA ARG A 11 -10.45 -20.60 -10.12
C ARG A 11 -9.65 -20.96 -11.37
N PRO A 12 -9.76 -20.21 -12.48
CA PRO A 12 -8.93 -20.44 -13.67
C PRO A 12 -7.44 -20.43 -13.30
N ASP A 13 -6.66 -21.34 -13.89
CA ASP A 13 -5.22 -21.48 -13.63
C ASP A 13 -4.41 -20.22 -14.00
N ASP A 14 -4.94 -19.38 -14.89
CA ASP A 14 -4.36 -18.10 -15.33
C ASP A 14 -4.83 -16.88 -14.51
N ALA A 15 -5.74 -17.08 -13.54
CA ALA A 15 -6.21 -16.00 -12.69
C ALA A 15 -5.09 -15.57 -11.72
N PRO A 16 -4.92 -14.26 -11.45
CA PRO A 16 -3.88 -13.76 -10.55
C PRO A 16 -3.90 -14.49 -9.22
N GLY A 17 -2.76 -14.93 -8.70
CA GLY A 17 -2.64 -15.58 -7.40
C GLY A 17 -2.59 -14.59 -6.25
N VAL A 18 -2.69 -15.05 -5.00
CA VAL A 18 -2.58 -14.22 -3.78
C VAL A 18 -1.30 -13.36 -3.75
N ARG A 19 -0.29 -13.75 -4.53
CA ARG A 19 1.00 -13.08 -4.70
C ARG A 19 0.94 -11.88 -5.63
N ASP A 20 0.01 -11.89 -6.58
CA ASP A 20 -0.17 -10.83 -7.57
C ASP A 20 -0.95 -9.66 -6.99
N VAL A 21 -0.54 -8.44 -7.34
CA VAL A 21 -1.26 -7.22 -6.89
C VAL A 21 -2.72 -7.28 -7.35
N GLU A 22 -2.93 -7.81 -8.55
CA GLU A 22 -4.21 -7.92 -9.26
C GLU A 22 -5.23 -8.76 -8.50
N TYR A 23 -4.78 -9.73 -7.70
CA TYR A 23 -5.65 -10.52 -6.81
C TYR A 23 -6.34 -9.65 -5.77
N TRP A 24 -5.65 -8.61 -5.29
CA TRP A 24 -6.13 -7.74 -4.21
C TRP A 24 -6.87 -6.51 -4.74
N LEU A 25 -6.76 -6.20 -6.03
CA LEU A 25 -7.44 -5.07 -6.63
C LEU A 25 -8.96 -5.26 -6.57
N GLY A 26 -9.65 -4.21 -6.13
CA GLY A 26 -11.11 -4.13 -6.18
C GLY A 26 -11.63 -3.93 -7.61
N VAL A 27 -12.79 -3.28 -7.72
CA VAL A 27 -13.46 -3.02 -9.02
C VAL A 27 -12.61 -2.11 -9.91
N TYR A 28 -11.97 -1.10 -9.34
CA TYR A 28 -11.16 -0.12 -10.07
C TYR A 28 -9.72 -0.59 -10.17
N LYS A 29 -9.15 -0.56 -11.39
CA LYS A 29 -7.76 -0.97 -11.66
C LYS A 29 -6.84 0.22 -11.90
N THR A 30 -7.42 1.36 -12.26
CA THR A 30 -6.76 2.65 -12.41
C THR A 30 -7.59 3.75 -11.73
N VAL A 31 -7.02 4.95 -11.54
CA VAL A 31 -7.77 6.12 -11.03
C VAL A 31 -8.82 6.57 -12.04
N ASP A 32 -8.55 6.43 -13.34
CA ASP A 32 -9.48 6.82 -14.40
C ASP A 32 -10.75 5.97 -14.41
N ASP A 33 -10.69 4.74 -13.90
CA ASP A 33 -11.86 3.88 -13.72
C ASP A 33 -12.77 4.37 -12.57
N VAL A 34 -12.25 5.21 -11.66
CA VAL A 34 -12.98 5.71 -10.49
C VAL A 34 -13.84 6.91 -10.92
N PRO A 35 -15.17 6.85 -10.74
CA PRO A 35 -16.03 8.01 -11.00
C PRO A 35 -15.58 9.23 -10.19
N ASP A 36 -15.59 10.42 -10.80
CA ASP A 36 -15.05 11.66 -10.20
C ASP A 36 -15.51 11.91 -8.76
N ARG A 37 -16.80 11.66 -8.48
CA ARG A 37 -17.40 11.83 -7.14
C ARG A 37 -16.80 10.93 -6.05
N TYR A 38 -16.09 9.87 -6.43
CA TYR A 38 -15.43 8.93 -5.53
C TYR A 38 -13.90 9.04 -5.57
N ARG A 39 -13.34 9.93 -6.40
CA ARG A 39 -11.90 10.21 -6.39
C ARG A 39 -11.51 10.88 -5.08
N LEU A 40 -10.36 10.49 -4.53
CA LEU A 40 -9.93 10.94 -3.21
C LEU A 40 -9.77 12.46 -3.11
N GLU A 41 -9.36 13.13 -4.19
CA GLU A 41 -9.25 14.60 -4.27
C GLU A 41 -10.55 15.32 -3.93
N SER A 42 -11.71 14.73 -4.24
CA SER A 42 -13.03 15.31 -3.94
C SER A 42 -13.31 15.43 -2.44
N PHE A 43 -12.52 14.79 -1.58
CA PHE A 43 -12.70 14.76 -0.14
C PHE A 43 -11.70 15.61 0.63
N GLU A 44 -10.83 16.39 -0.03
CA GLU A 44 -9.75 17.15 0.63
C GLU A 44 -10.24 17.98 1.84
N ALA A 45 -11.36 18.68 1.70
CA ALA A 45 -11.92 19.51 2.77
C ALA A 45 -12.26 18.72 4.05
N ARG A 46 -12.58 17.43 3.93
CA ARG A 46 -12.91 16.55 5.06
C ARG A 46 -11.68 16.22 5.92
N PHE A 47 -10.49 16.22 5.33
CA PHE A 47 -9.28 15.71 5.99
C PHE A 47 -8.33 16.82 6.47
N ARG A 48 -8.69 18.10 6.32
CA ARG A 48 -7.77 19.24 6.51
C ARG A 48 -7.05 19.26 7.87
N ASP A 49 -7.65 18.69 8.91
CA ASP A 49 -7.12 18.69 10.28
C ASP A 49 -7.16 17.30 10.94
N GLU A 50 -7.32 16.22 10.15
CA GLU A 50 -7.50 14.86 10.68
C GLU A 50 -6.19 14.08 10.72
N ASP A 51 -5.85 13.44 11.85
CA ASP A 51 -4.72 12.49 11.91
C ASP A 51 -5.21 11.05 11.76
N THR A 52 -5.64 10.72 10.55
CA THR A 52 -6.20 9.40 10.24
C THR A 52 -5.19 8.26 10.45
N TRP A 53 -3.89 8.55 10.39
CA TRP A 53 -2.86 7.57 10.71
C TRP A 53 -2.86 7.29 12.22
N GLY A 54 -2.96 8.34 13.05
CA GLY A 54 -3.13 8.22 14.49
C GLY A 54 -4.37 7.41 14.87
N GLU A 55 -5.50 7.69 14.24
CA GLU A 55 -6.74 6.92 14.43
C GLU A 55 -6.56 5.45 14.06
N TYR A 56 -5.97 5.18 12.90
CA TYR A 56 -5.65 3.82 12.48
C TYR A 56 -4.79 3.10 13.54
N LEU A 57 -3.72 3.75 14.02
CA LEU A 57 -2.84 3.13 15.03
C LEU A 57 -3.54 2.86 16.37
N ALA A 58 -4.51 3.69 16.75
CA ALA A 58 -5.32 3.46 17.94
C ALA A 58 -6.17 2.18 17.85
N THR A 59 -6.42 1.66 16.64
CA THR A 59 -7.11 0.38 16.41
C THR A 59 -6.18 -0.85 16.44
N ARG A 60 -4.85 -0.65 16.47
CA ARG A 60 -3.84 -1.71 16.31
C ARG A 60 -3.32 -2.23 17.65
N ASP A 61 -4.23 -2.63 18.53
CA ASP A 61 -3.87 -3.28 19.81
C ASP A 61 -3.28 -4.69 19.63
N ASP A 62 -3.44 -5.26 18.44
CA ASP A 62 -2.84 -6.53 18.03
C ASP A 62 -1.33 -6.43 17.75
N LEU A 63 -0.80 -5.23 17.52
CA LEU A 63 0.62 -5.01 17.31
C LEU A 63 1.37 -4.81 18.62
N ALA A 64 2.47 -5.53 18.79
CA ALA A 64 3.41 -5.27 19.86
C ALA A 64 3.97 -3.83 19.77
N GLU A 65 4.16 -3.18 20.92
CA GLU A 65 4.68 -1.80 20.99
C GLU A 65 6.07 -1.66 20.35
N SER A 66 6.90 -2.70 20.39
CA SER A 66 8.20 -2.72 19.69
C SER A 66 8.02 -2.62 18.17
N THR A 67 7.05 -3.34 17.61
CA THR A 67 6.70 -3.29 16.19
C THR A 67 6.18 -1.91 15.80
N LYS A 68 5.33 -1.31 16.64
CA LYS A 68 4.84 0.06 16.42
C LYS A 68 5.99 1.06 16.38
N LYS A 69 6.89 1.02 17.36
CA LYS A 69 8.05 1.92 17.46
C LYS A 69 9.06 1.76 16.33
N ASN A 70 9.30 0.53 15.87
CA ASN A 70 10.34 0.27 14.89
C ASN A 70 9.89 0.51 13.44
N SER A 71 8.60 0.29 13.14
CA SER A 71 8.10 0.33 11.77
C SER A 71 6.88 1.26 11.58
N TRP A 72 5.83 1.15 12.38
CA TRP A 72 4.57 1.89 12.10
C TRP A 72 4.64 3.39 12.44
N TYR A 73 5.20 3.79 13.59
CA TYR A 73 5.36 5.22 13.90
C TYR A 73 6.31 5.90 12.89
N PRO A 74 7.52 5.37 12.62
CA PRO A 74 8.42 6.00 11.65
C PRO A 74 7.87 6.01 10.23
N CYS A 75 7.13 4.97 9.82
CA CYS A 75 6.43 4.94 8.53
C CYS A 75 5.43 6.10 8.42
N GLY A 76 4.53 6.21 9.40
CA GLY A 76 3.51 7.26 9.43
C GLY A 76 4.11 8.65 9.42
N ASP A 77 5.11 8.90 10.26
CA ASP A 77 5.75 10.21 10.35
C ASP A 77 6.41 10.61 9.03
N ARG A 78 7.13 9.68 8.38
CA ARG A 78 7.80 9.93 7.10
C ARG A 78 6.80 10.10 5.97
N PHE A 79 5.75 9.29 5.92
CA PHE A 79 4.73 9.40 4.88
C PHE A 79 3.93 10.69 5.02
N LYS A 80 3.46 11.03 6.23
CA LYS A 80 2.81 12.32 6.52
C LYS A 80 3.70 13.49 6.14
N LYS A 81 4.99 13.41 6.47
CA LYS A 81 5.97 14.43 6.11
C LYS A 81 6.09 14.58 4.58
N TYR A 82 6.29 13.49 3.85
CA TYR A 82 6.42 13.51 2.40
C TYR A 82 5.19 14.07 1.71
N MET A 83 4.01 13.57 2.09
CA MET A 83 2.73 14.01 1.54
C MET A 83 2.50 15.50 1.76
N ARG A 84 2.90 16.03 2.92
CA ARG A 84 2.78 17.46 3.22
C ARG A 84 3.82 18.32 2.51
N GLU A 85 5.09 17.91 2.51
CA GLU A 85 6.21 18.76 2.10
C GLU A 85 6.52 18.66 0.61
N GLU A 86 6.42 17.47 0.02
CA GLU A 86 6.79 17.25 -1.39
C GLU A 86 5.55 17.26 -2.31
N VAL A 87 4.41 16.76 -1.83
CA VAL A 87 3.18 16.63 -2.63
C VAL A 87 2.19 17.76 -2.36
N GLY A 88 2.11 18.24 -1.11
CA GLY A 88 1.12 19.24 -0.69
C GLY A 88 -0.30 18.66 -0.56
N ARG A 89 -0.43 17.36 -0.25
CA ARG A 89 -1.72 16.67 -0.11
C ARG A 89 -1.83 15.96 1.24
N HIS A 90 -3.04 15.80 1.74
CA HIS A 90 -3.29 15.03 2.96
C HIS A 90 -2.87 13.56 2.78
N HIS A 91 -2.23 12.95 3.79
CA HIS A 91 -1.68 11.59 3.70
C HIS A 91 -2.74 10.50 3.52
N ALA A 92 -4.00 10.76 3.85
CA ALA A 92 -5.10 9.84 3.56
C ALA A 92 -5.55 9.86 2.10
N LEU A 93 -5.14 10.84 1.29
CA LEU A 93 -5.67 11.07 -0.06
C LEU A 93 -4.63 10.90 -1.18
N PRO A 94 -3.59 10.06 -1.08
CA PRO A 94 -2.55 10.03 -2.09
C PRO A 94 -3.11 9.53 -3.42
N HIS A 95 -2.56 10.07 -4.49
CA HIS A 95 -2.66 9.47 -5.81
C HIS A 95 -1.67 8.29 -5.87
N PRO A 96 -1.90 7.29 -6.74
CA PRO A 96 -0.96 6.18 -6.89
C PRO A 96 0.46 6.64 -7.23
N GLU A 97 0.59 7.72 -8.00
CA GLU A 97 1.87 8.34 -8.35
C GLU A 97 2.60 8.92 -7.12
N ASP A 98 1.86 9.48 -6.15
CA ASP A 98 2.46 9.98 -4.91
C ASP A 98 3.05 8.83 -4.08
N VAL A 99 2.37 7.68 -4.06
CA VAL A 99 2.81 6.46 -3.38
C VAL A 99 4.08 5.94 -4.02
N GLU A 100 4.11 5.84 -5.34
CA GLU A 100 5.27 5.42 -6.11
C GLU A 100 6.47 6.34 -5.85
N ALA A 101 6.26 7.66 -5.96
CA ALA A 101 7.30 8.64 -5.70
C ALA A 101 7.80 8.59 -4.25
N TYR A 102 6.91 8.38 -3.28
CA TYR A 102 7.29 8.20 -1.87
C TYR A 102 8.17 6.96 -1.67
N LEU A 103 7.76 5.81 -2.21
CA LEU A 103 8.52 4.57 -2.03
C LEU A 103 9.87 4.61 -2.75
N ALA A 104 9.93 5.24 -3.94
CA ALA A 104 11.19 5.54 -4.62
C ALA A 104 12.08 6.47 -3.77
N HIS A 105 11.53 7.56 -3.24
CA HIS A 105 12.26 8.46 -2.34
C HIS A 105 12.83 7.73 -1.12
N ILE A 106 12.05 6.84 -0.50
CA ILE A 106 12.51 6.03 0.61
C ILE A 106 13.56 5.00 0.18
N ARG A 107 13.40 4.34 -0.96
CA ARG A 107 14.40 3.42 -1.52
C ARG A 107 15.73 4.13 -1.72
N ASP A 108 15.71 5.35 -2.24
CA ASP A 108 16.90 6.18 -2.51
C ASP A 108 17.48 6.86 -1.25
N GLY A 109 17.18 6.31 -0.07
CA GLY A 109 17.76 6.81 1.19
C GLY A 109 17.06 8.02 1.79
N GLY A 110 15.91 8.44 1.24
CA GLY A 110 15.11 9.58 1.69
C GLY A 110 14.96 9.68 3.22
N TYR A 111 15.11 10.89 3.75
CA TYR A 111 15.15 11.20 5.18
C TYR A 111 16.28 10.55 5.99
N SER A 112 17.29 9.95 5.35
CA SER A 112 18.54 9.53 5.98
C SER A 112 19.73 10.29 5.43
N ILE A 113 20.57 10.82 6.32
CA ILE A 113 21.84 11.45 5.93
C ILE A 113 22.92 10.38 5.67
N LYS A 114 22.74 9.17 6.21
CA LYS A 114 23.78 8.12 6.22
C LYS A 114 23.51 6.98 5.25
N VAL A 115 22.29 6.87 4.73
CA VAL A 115 21.87 5.75 3.89
C VAL A 115 21.56 6.32 2.53
N THR A 116 22.30 5.88 1.52
CA THR A 116 22.14 6.30 0.13
C THR A 116 21.11 5.45 -0.62
N GLU A 117 20.95 4.18 -0.24
CA GLU A 117 19.96 3.28 -0.81
C GLU A 117 19.51 2.27 0.24
N ARG A 118 18.23 1.90 0.24
CA ARG A 118 17.62 0.90 1.10
C ARG A 118 17.21 -0.30 0.26
N SER A 119 17.48 -1.50 0.76
CA SER A 119 16.99 -2.74 0.14
C SER A 119 15.47 -2.80 0.07
N ASP A 120 14.92 -3.47 -0.94
CA ASP A 120 13.47 -3.70 -1.10
C ASP A 120 12.84 -4.34 0.12
N ASN A 121 13.55 -5.26 0.78
CA ASN A 121 13.17 -5.85 2.07
C ASN A 121 12.86 -4.78 3.14
N THR A 122 13.76 -3.80 3.25
CA THR A 122 13.63 -2.71 4.23
C THR A 122 12.46 -1.81 3.86
N VAL A 123 12.33 -1.44 2.58
CA VAL A 123 11.22 -0.62 2.09
C VAL A 123 9.89 -1.34 2.30
N TYR A 124 9.86 -2.66 2.08
CA TYR A 124 8.68 -3.49 2.28
C TYR A 124 8.20 -3.48 3.73
N TYR A 125 9.02 -3.98 4.66
CA TYR A 125 8.59 -4.14 6.05
C TYR A 125 8.41 -2.82 6.80
N GLN A 126 9.20 -1.80 6.47
CA GLN A 126 9.15 -0.53 7.19
C GLN A 126 8.15 0.45 6.57
N HIS A 127 7.73 0.27 5.31
CA HIS A 127 6.86 1.24 4.64
C HIS A 127 5.69 0.62 3.89
N LEU A 128 5.94 -0.23 2.89
CA LEU A 128 4.86 -0.74 2.04
C LEU A 128 3.85 -1.58 2.86
N SER A 129 4.31 -2.44 3.76
CA SER A 129 3.44 -3.28 4.60
C SER A 129 2.57 -2.45 5.57
N PRO A 130 3.13 -1.51 6.37
CA PRO A 130 2.31 -0.58 7.15
C PRO A 130 1.29 0.21 6.32
N LEU A 131 1.72 0.79 5.18
CA LEU A 131 0.83 1.57 4.31
C LEU A 131 -0.29 0.70 3.71
N LYS A 132 0.04 -0.51 3.25
CA LYS A 132 -0.95 -1.48 2.75
C LYS A 132 -2.02 -1.74 3.80
N THR A 133 -1.63 -1.97 5.05
CA THR A 133 -2.59 -2.23 6.15
C THR A 133 -3.42 -1.00 6.51
N PHE A 134 -2.83 0.19 6.49
CA PHE A 134 -3.52 1.46 6.73
C PHE A 134 -4.59 1.76 5.68
N PHE A 135 -4.26 1.67 4.39
CA PHE A 135 -5.23 1.93 3.33
C PHE A 135 -6.28 0.83 3.20
N ASN A 136 -5.93 -0.42 3.54
CA ASN A 136 -6.93 -1.47 3.68
C ASN A 136 -7.95 -1.14 4.78
N TRP A 137 -7.49 -0.63 5.92
CA TRP A 137 -8.37 -0.17 6.99
C TRP A 137 -9.27 0.97 6.51
N LEU A 138 -8.73 2.00 5.85
CA LEU A 138 -9.53 3.11 5.32
C LEU A 138 -10.64 2.66 4.36
N VAL A 139 -10.35 1.71 3.46
CA VAL A 139 -11.35 1.18 2.51
C VAL A 139 -12.49 0.42 3.19
N HIS A 140 -12.23 -0.19 4.35
CA HIS A 140 -13.22 -0.98 5.09
C HIS A 140 -13.87 -0.23 6.25
N HIS A 141 -13.40 0.97 6.56
CA HIS A 141 -13.87 1.74 7.70
C HIS A 141 -15.03 2.64 7.30
N VAL A 142 -16.17 2.50 8.00
CA VAL A 142 -17.45 3.11 7.64
C VAL A 142 -17.42 4.63 7.56
N ASP A 143 -16.52 5.25 8.33
CA ASP A 143 -16.41 6.69 8.36
C ASP A 143 -15.57 7.24 7.20
N TYR A 144 -14.81 6.43 6.46
CA TYR A 144 -13.92 6.96 5.41
C TYR A 144 -14.50 6.77 4.00
N PRO A 145 -14.29 7.73 3.08
CA PRO A 145 -14.88 7.69 1.74
C PRO A 145 -14.14 6.79 0.75
N HIS A 146 -13.10 6.07 1.20
CA HIS A 146 -12.21 5.29 0.34
C HIS A 146 -12.94 4.10 -0.29
N VAL A 147 -13.03 4.09 -1.62
CA VAL A 147 -13.58 2.96 -2.39
C VAL A 147 -12.51 2.18 -3.16
N TYR A 148 -11.26 2.63 -3.09
CA TYR A 148 -10.09 1.97 -3.67
C TYR A 148 -8.86 2.17 -2.79
N ASN A 149 -7.89 1.27 -2.92
CA ASN A 149 -6.63 1.34 -2.18
C ASN A 149 -5.53 1.91 -3.10
N PRO A 150 -5.05 3.14 -2.87
CA PRO A 150 -4.03 3.77 -3.72
C PRO A 150 -2.69 3.01 -3.71
N ILE A 151 -2.38 2.24 -2.66
CA ILE A 151 -1.18 1.39 -2.60
C ILE A 151 -1.27 0.25 -3.62
N LEU A 152 -2.45 -0.37 -3.74
CA LEU A 152 -2.66 -1.45 -4.72
C LEU A 152 -2.65 -0.91 -6.15
N LEU A 153 -3.25 0.26 -6.38
CA LEU A 153 -3.20 0.91 -7.69
C LEU A 153 -1.76 1.26 -8.08
N ALA A 154 -0.93 1.74 -7.14
CA ALA A 154 0.47 2.03 -7.39
C ALA A 154 1.26 0.76 -7.74
N GLY A 155 1.08 -0.32 -6.98
CA GLY A 155 1.70 -1.62 -7.29
C GLY A 155 1.24 -2.20 -8.63
N HIS A 156 0.01 -1.92 -9.06
CA HIS A 156 -0.50 -2.34 -10.36
C HIS A 156 0.02 -1.45 -11.50
N ALA A 157 0.26 -0.17 -11.26
CA ALA A 157 0.86 0.73 -12.23
C ALA A 157 2.32 0.34 -12.56
N GLY A 158 3.07 -0.14 -11.55
CA GLY A 158 4.43 -0.67 -11.74
C GLY A 158 5.47 -0.01 -10.85
N GLY A 159 6.69 0.13 -11.38
CA GLY A 159 7.79 0.83 -10.73
C GLY A 159 8.30 0.19 -9.44
N VAL A 160 8.86 1.02 -8.57
CA VAL A 160 9.40 0.64 -7.27
C VAL A 160 8.34 -0.02 -6.40
N THR A 161 7.10 0.48 -6.44
CA THR A 161 6.00 -0.10 -5.65
C THR A 161 5.76 -1.56 -6.03
N ARG A 162 5.78 -1.89 -7.32
CA ARG A 162 5.63 -3.27 -7.80
C ARG A 162 6.84 -4.13 -7.43
N GLU A 163 8.05 -3.63 -7.61
CA GLU A 163 9.28 -4.35 -7.25
C GLU A 163 9.29 -4.72 -5.76
N VAL A 164 8.99 -3.75 -4.89
CA VAL A 164 8.90 -3.94 -3.43
C VAL A 164 7.72 -4.85 -3.06
N TRP A 165 6.61 -4.80 -3.80
CA TRP A 165 5.49 -5.73 -3.59
C TRP A 165 5.90 -7.17 -3.83
N TYR A 166 6.55 -7.46 -4.96
CA TYR A 166 6.92 -8.83 -5.31
C TYR A 166 8.07 -9.39 -4.47
N TRP A 167 8.86 -8.52 -3.83
CA TRP A 167 9.83 -8.93 -2.82
C TRP A 167 9.20 -9.82 -1.72
N GLN A 168 7.97 -9.54 -1.27
CA GLN A 168 7.29 -10.32 -0.21
C GLN A 168 7.03 -11.79 -0.58
N THR A 169 7.15 -12.13 -1.87
CA THR A 169 6.71 -13.42 -2.43
C THR A 169 7.86 -14.33 -2.88
N ASP A 170 9.12 -13.91 -2.70
CA ASP A 170 10.31 -14.48 -3.36
C ASP A 170 10.19 -14.58 -4.90
N TYR A 171 9.18 -13.91 -5.47
CA TYR A 171 8.89 -13.91 -6.91
C TYR A 171 9.72 -12.83 -7.58
N LYS A 172 10.65 -13.26 -8.43
CA LYS A 172 11.37 -12.41 -9.36
C LYS A 172 10.79 -12.69 -10.74
N PRO A 173 9.94 -11.81 -11.32
CA PRO A 173 9.31 -12.06 -12.62
C PRO A 173 10.33 -12.30 -13.76
N ASP A 174 11.57 -11.84 -13.60
CA ASP A 174 12.69 -12.06 -14.54
C ASP A 174 13.64 -13.23 -14.18
N TYR A 175 13.25 -14.15 -13.30
CA TYR A 175 14.02 -15.39 -13.04
C TYR A 175 13.40 -16.60 -13.75
N GLY A 176 13.09 -16.44 -15.04
CA GLY A 176 13.07 -17.55 -15.98
C GLY A 176 14.48 -17.78 -16.52
N ASP A 177 14.96 -19.02 -16.44
CA ASP A 177 16.18 -19.53 -17.09
C ASP A 177 17.54 -19.03 -16.59
N ARG A 178 17.90 -19.44 -15.37
CA ARG A 178 19.29 -19.80 -15.04
C ARG A 178 19.30 -21.08 -14.21
N ASN A 179 19.04 -22.20 -14.87
CA ASN A 179 19.50 -23.53 -14.45
C ASN A 179 19.52 -24.40 -15.71
N ASP A 180 20.54 -24.18 -16.54
CA ASP A 180 21.10 -25.17 -17.47
C ASP A 180 22.61 -24.89 -17.54
N GLU A 181 23.33 -25.42 -16.55
CA GLU A 181 24.72 -25.90 -16.65
C GLU A 181 25.07 -26.81 -15.48
#